data_AF-F2QPS5-F1
#
_entry.id   AF-F2QPS5-F1
#
_cell.length_a   1.000
_cell.length_b   1.000
_cell.length_c   1.000
_cell.angle_alpha   90.00
_cell.angle_beta   90.00
_cell.angle_gamma   90.00
#
_symmetry.space_group_name_H-M   'P 1'
#
loop_
_entity.id
_entity.type
_entity.pdbx_description
1 polymer ?
#
loop_
_entity_poly.entity_id
_entity_poly.type
_entity_poly.pdbx_seq_one_letter_code
_entity_poly.pdbx_strand_id
1 'polypeptide(L)'
;MDRKRIDGLPPWVLTPKEEKEVFENWKTTTYKACDDDVKKFADCAASSGYSAWFKCRKQSKVMRDCIASRQATKYVDDERDKYIQEKIRLLQEQGKIQPTPDSDAEHPTSSYSWWKRERNP
;
A
#
# COMPACT_ATOMS: atom_id res chain seq x y z
N MET A 1 13.39 15.77 2.22
CA MET A 1 13.38 14.63 1.29
C MET A 1 12.99 15.16 -0.07
N ASP A 2 13.90 15.19 -1.04
CA ASP A 2 13.61 15.69 -2.39
C ASP A 2 12.69 14.72 -3.13
N ARG A 3 11.39 15.00 -3.09
CA ARG A 3 10.36 14.32 -3.90
C ARG A 3 10.44 14.88 -5.33
N LYS A 4 11.52 14.56 -6.04
CA LYS A 4 11.66 14.97 -7.45
C LYS A 4 10.70 14.13 -8.28
N ARG A 5 9.56 14.72 -8.66
CA ARG A 5 8.63 14.13 -9.62
C ARG A 5 9.35 13.92 -10.95
N ILE A 6 9.14 12.78 -11.58
CA ILE A 6 9.52 12.58 -12.98
C ILE A 6 8.45 13.27 -13.83
N ASP A 7 8.87 14.16 -14.74
CA ASP A 7 7.96 14.89 -15.61
C ASP A 7 7.21 13.93 -16.55
N GLY A 8 5.91 14.17 -16.76
CA GLY A 8 5.06 13.36 -17.64
C GLY A 8 4.38 12.15 -16.98
N LEU A 9 4.69 11.81 -15.72
CA LEU A 9 3.95 10.76 -15.01
C LEU A 9 2.71 11.34 -14.31
N PRO A 10 1.59 10.61 -14.36
CA PRO A 10 0.39 11.02 -13.64
C PRO A 10 0.57 10.88 -12.12
N PRO A 11 -0.19 11.64 -11.31
CA PRO A 11 -0.02 11.70 -9.87
C PRO A 11 -0.29 10.37 -9.14
N TRP A 12 -1.13 9.50 -9.69
CA TRP A 12 -1.46 8.18 -9.15
C TRP A 12 -0.36 7.13 -9.37
N VAL A 13 0.64 7.41 -10.21
CA VAL A 13 1.79 6.51 -10.38
C VAL A 13 2.86 6.85 -9.34
N LEU A 14 3.20 5.84 -8.54
CA LEU A 14 4.25 5.93 -7.52
C LEU A 14 5.58 5.45 -8.09
N THR A 15 6.63 6.19 -7.80
CA THR A 15 8.01 5.77 -8.06
C THR A 15 8.44 4.73 -7.03
N PRO A 16 9.46 3.89 -7.30
CA PRO A 16 9.94 2.88 -6.34
C PRO A 16 10.35 3.46 -4.98
N LYS A 17 10.78 4.73 -4.94
CA LYS A 17 11.10 5.42 -3.68
C LYS A 17 9.84 5.76 -2.88
N GLU A 18 8.80 6.22 -3.55
CA GLU A 18 7.49 6.51 -2.94
C GLU A 18 6.81 5.21 -2.50
N GLU A 19 6.86 4.15 -3.30
CA GLU A 19 6.34 2.83 -2.89
C GLU A 19 7.04 2.29 -1.64
N LYS A 20 8.36 2.50 -1.51
CA LYS A 20 9.08 2.14 -0.30
C LYS A 20 8.58 2.92 0.92
N GLU A 21 8.31 4.21 0.76
CA GLU A 21 7.73 5.05 1.83
C GLU A 21 6.34 4.56 2.25
N VAL A 22 5.48 4.24 1.29
CA VAL A 22 4.16 3.64 1.53
C VAL A 22 4.30 2.31 2.27
N PHE A 23 5.26 1.47 1.88
CA PHE A 23 5.50 0.19 2.54
C PHE A 23 5.97 0.35 3.99
N GLU A 24 6.86 1.31 4.28
CA GLU A 24 7.30 1.59 5.66
C GLU A 24 6.16 2.17 6.52
N ASN A 25 5.28 2.99 5.94
CA ASN A 25 4.08 3.49 6.61
C ASN A 25 3.10 2.36 6.92
N TRP A 26 2.78 1.51 5.93
CA TRP A 26 1.95 0.32 6.11
C TRP A 26 2.53 -0.60 7.19
N LYS A 27 3.85 -0.83 7.17
CA LYS A 27 4.54 -1.64 8.17
C LYS A 27 4.33 -1.03 9.55
N THR A 28 4.59 0.26 9.73
CA THR A 28 4.40 0.95 11.01
C THR A 28 2.96 0.84 11.52
N THR A 29 1.97 1.03 10.65
CA THR A 29 0.55 0.88 10.98
C THR A 29 0.20 -0.55 11.37
N THR A 30 0.74 -1.53 10.65
CA THR A 30 0.55 -2.96 10.92
C THR A 30 1.13 -3.38 12.27
N TYR A 31 2.35 -2.93 12.58
CA TYR A 31 2.98 -3.20 13.88
C TYR A 31 2.22 -2.54 15.03
N LYS A 32 1.71 -1.33 14.85
CA LYS A 32 0.85 -0.67 15.85
C LYS A 32 -0.45 -1.45 16.09
N ALA A 33 -1.04 -2.02 15.05
CA ALA A 33 -2.26 -2.78 15.17
C ALA A 33 -2.06 -4.18 15.79
N CYS A 34 -0.85 -4.73 15.71
CA CYS A 34 -0.46 -6.00 16.34
C CYS A 34 0.36 -5.79 17.63
N ASP A 35 0.36 -4.58 18.21
CA ASP A 35 1.21 -4.20 19.35
C ASP A 35 1.02 -5.12 20.56
N ASP A 36 -0.21 -5.56 20.82
CA ASP A 36 -0.52 -6.49 21.92
C ASP A 36 0.17 -7.85 21.77
N ASP A 37 0.28 -8.37 20.55
CA ASP A 37 0.93 -9.65 20.30
C ASP A 37 2.46 -9.50 20.25
N VAL A 38 2.95 -8.36 19.80
CA VAL A 38 4.38 -7.98 19.87
C VAL A 38 4.82 -7.89 21.33
N LYS A 39 4.03 -7.27 22.22
CA LYS A 39 4.31 -7.18 23.66
C LYS A 39 4.40 -8.55 24.31
N LYS A 40 3.41 -9.43 24.09
CA LYS A 40 3.44 -10.81 24.63
C LYS A 40 4.68 -11.59 24.17
N PHE A 41 5.12 -11.38 22.93
CA PHE A 41 6.36 -11.96 22.45
C PHE A 41 7.59 -11.34 23.11
N ALA A 42 7.64 -10.02 23.25
CA ALA A 42 8.73 -9.29 23.91
C ALA A 42 8.89 -9.69 25.39
N ASP A 43 7.79 -9.80 26.13
CA ASP A 43 7.79 -10.25 27.54
C ASP A 43 8.36 -11.68 27.66
N CYS A 44 7.93 -12.57 26.76
CA CYS A 44 8.47 -13.92 26.72
C CYS A 44 9.96 -13.94 26.34
N ALA A 45 10.37 -13.13 25.37
CA ALA A 45 11.77 -13.04 24.94
C ALA A 45 12.67 -12.49 26.06
N ALA A 46 12.21 -11.48 26.80
CA ALA A 46 12.92 -10.91 27.95
C ALA A 46 13.18 -11.95 29.05
N SER A 47 12.21 -12.85 29.31
CA SER A 47 12.36 -13.91 30.32
C SER A 47 13.20 -15.11 29.86
N SER A 48 13.29 -15.37 28.55
CA SER A 48 13.83 -16.62 28.00
C SER A 48 15.26 -16.51 27.46
N GLY A 49 15.77 -15.29 27.26
CA GLY A 49 17.13 -15.03 26.78
C GLY A 49 17.46 -15.79 25.48
N TYR A 50 18.55 -16.55 25.48
CA TYR A 50 19.01 -17.34 24.33
C TYR A 50 18.03 -18.44 23.89
N SER A 51 17.15 -18.90 24.79
CA SER A 51 16.16 -19.96 24.51
C SER A 51 14.81 -19.44 24.01
N ALA A 52 14.67 -18.12 23.83
CA ALA A 52 13.44 -17.47 23.39
C ALA A 52 12.89 -18.04 22.07
N TRP A 53 13.76 -18.45 21.15
CA TRP A 53 13.34 -19.04 19.88
C TRP A 53 12.48 -20.32 20.05
N PHE A 54 12.83 -21.16 21.02
CA PHE A 54 12.10 -22.40 21.28
C PHE A 54 10.92 -22.17 22.24
N LYS A 55 11.14 -21.46 23.35
CA LYS A 55 10.12 -21.26 24.39
C LYS A 55 9.00 -20.30 23.97
N CYS A 56 9.33 -19.27 23.20
CA CYS A 56 8.38 -18.23 22.76
C CYS A 56 7.83 -18.48 21.36
N ARG A 57 7.98 -19.70 20.82
CA ARG A 57 7.54 -20.05 19.47
C ARG A 57 6.03 -19.87 19.28
N LYS A 58 5.24 -20.12 20.32
CA LYS A 58 3.77 -19.94 20.29
C LYS A 58 3.42 -18.46 20.13
N GLN A 59 4.00 -17.60 20.95
CA GLN A 59 3.80 -16.15 20.92
C GLN A 59 4.31 -15.55 19.60
N SER A 60 5.48 -16.01 19.14
CA SER A 60 6.04 -15.61 17.84
C SER A 60 5.10 -15.97 16.68
N LYS A 61 4.46 -17.16 16.73
CA LYS A 61 3.48 -17.55 15.72
C LYS A 61 2.26 -16.64 15.74
N VAL A 62 1.69 -16.36 16.91
CA VAL A 62 0.52 -15.45 17.02
C VAL A 62 0.84 -14.07 16.46
N MET A 63 1.98 -13.47 16.83
CA MET A 63 2.43 -12.19 16.30
C MET A 63 2.58 -12.22 14.77
N ARG A 64 3.20 -13.28 14.22
CA ARG A 64 3.37 -13.44 12.77
C ARG A 64 2.06 -13.65 12.05
N ASP A 65 1.12 -14.38 12.64
CA ASP A 65 -0.20 -14.62 12.07
C ASP A 65 -1.01 -13.29 12.03
N CYS A 66 -0.90 -12.43 13.05
CA CYS A 66 -1.47 -11.08 13.03
C CYS A 66 -0.90 -10.24 11.87
N ILE A 67 0.43 -10.20 11.73
CA ILE A 67 1.10 -9.44 10.66
C ILE A 67 0.74 -10.00 9.28
N ALA A 68 0.72 -11.33 9.13
CA ALA A 68 0.37 -12.00 7.88
C ALA A 68 -1.06 -11.72 7.44
N SER A 69 -2.02 -11.63 8.37
CA SER A 69 -3.40 -11.24 8.06
C SER A 69 -3.51 -9.84 7.42
N ARG A 70 -2.55 -8.96 7.73
CA ARG A 70 -2.49 -7.57 7.26
C ARG A 70 -1.59 -7.37 6.03
N GLN A 71 -0.86 -8.42 5.62
CA GLN A 71 -0.11 -8.46 4.35
C GLN A 71 -1.01 -8.62 3.12
N ALA A 72 -2.32 -8.81 3.30
CA ALA A 72 -3.25 -8.85 2.20
C ALA A 72 -3.14 -7.58 1.35
N THR A 73 -3.14 -7.73 0.02
CA THR A 73 -2.96 -6.65 -0.96
C THR A 73 -3.85 -5.44 -0.65
N LYS A 74 -5.07 -5.70 -0.16
CA LYS A 74 -6.05 -4.68 0.24
C LYS A 74 -5.48 -3.62 1.21
N TYR A 75 -4.77 -4.02 2.26
CA TYR A 75 -4.26 -3.05 3.24
C TYR A 75 -3.09 -2.22 2.70
N VAL A 76 -2.33 -2.79 1.76
CA VAL A 76 -1.25 -2.07 1.09
C VAL A 76 -1.84 -1.07 0.09
N ASP A 77 -2.90 -1.45 -0.61
CA ASP A 77 -3.62 -0.58 -1.54
C ASP A 77 -4.31 0.58 -0.80
N ASP A 78 -4.92 0.33 0.37
CA ASP A 78 -5.51 1.39 1.21
C ASP A 78 -4.45 2.44 1.63
N GLU A 79 -3.21 2.04 1.91
CA GLU A 79 -2.12 2.97 2.25
C GLU A 79 -1.55 3.68 1.02
N ARG A 80 -1.54 3.03 -0.15
CA ARG A 80 -1.21 3.67 -1.44
C ARG A 80 -2.22 4.76 -1.77
N ASP A 81 -3.51 4.48 -1.61
CA ASP A 81 -4.58 5.43 -1.90
C ASP A 81 -4.47 6.67 -1.02
N LYS A 82 -4.21 6.50 0.29
CA LYS A 82 -3.94 7.63 1.21
C LYS A 82 -2.74 8.46 0.76
N TYR A 83 -1.67 7.81 0.33
CA TYR A 83 -0.47 8.50 -0.14
C TYR A 83 -0.73 9.28 -1.44
N ILE A 84 -1.47 8.69 -2.38
CA ILE A 84 -1.85 9.31 -3.64
C ILE A 84 -2.77 10.51 -3.38
N GLN A 85 -3.76 10.38 -2.49
CA GLN A 85 -4.64 11.49 -2.10
C GLN A 85 -3.85 12.67 -1.52
N GLU A 86 -2.92 12.41 -0.60
CA GLU A 86 -2.07 13.44 -0.03
C GLU A 86 -1.17 14.09 -1.08
N LYS A 87 -0.60 13.28 -1.99
CA LYS A 87 0.19 13.77 -3.12
C LYS A 87 -0.63 14.67 -4.03
N ILE A 88 -1.87 14.30 -4.36
CA ILE A 88 -2.78 15.11 -5.18
C ILE A 88 -3.08 16.43 -4.48
N ARG A 89 -3.42 16.40 -3.18
CA ARG A 89 -3.70 17.60 -2.38
C ARG A 89 -2.54 18.60 -2.41
N LEU A 90 -1.32 18.13 -2.15
CA LEU A 90 -0.11 18.96 -2.17
C LEU A 90 0.17 19.57 -3.56
N LEU A 91 -0.18 18.86 -4.63
CA LEU A 91 0.03 19.32 -5.99
C LEU A 91 -1.04 20.30 -6.46
N GLN A 92 -2.27 20.17 -5.95
CA GLN A 92 -3.34 21.16 -6.11
C GLN A 92 -2.98 22.47 -5.39
N GLU A 93 -2.48 22.39 -4.15
CA GLU A 93 -1.99 23.57 -3.39
C GLU A 93 -0.86 24.30 -4.13
N GLN A 94 -0.01 23.56 -4.85
CA GLN A 94 1.07 24.13 -5.68
C GLN A 94 0.60 24.63 -7.06
N GLY A 95 -0.69 24.51 -7.39
CA GLY A 95 -1.25 24.92 -8.69
C GLY A 95 -0.74 24.10 -9.88
N LYS A 96 -0.12 22.92 -9.65
CA LYS A 96 0.50 22.08 -10.69
C LYS A 96 -0.43 21.03 -11.29
N ILE A 97 -1.63 20.86 -10.72
CA ILE A 97 -2.64 19.91 -11.16
C ILE A 97 -3.97 20.65 -11.25
N GLN A 98 -4.55 20.66 -12.44
CA GLN A 98 -5.96 21.01 -12.64
C GLN A 98 -6.81 19.78 -12.32
N PRO A 99 -8.01 19.93 -11.72
CA PRO A 99 -8.94 18.82 -11.58
C PRO A 99 -9.24 18.29 -12.97
N THR A 100 -8.76 17.09 -13.29
CA THR A 100 -9.22 16.40 -14.49
C THR A 100 -10.68 16.05 -14.24
N PRO A 101 -11.62 16.44 -15.11
CA PRO A 101 -12.97 15.91 -15.06
C PRO A 101 -12.86 14.39 -15.11
N ASP A 102 -13.53 13.74 -14.18
CA ASP A 102 -13.48 12.31 -13.97
C ASP A 102 -13.58 11.56 -15.32
N SER A 103 -12.61 10.69 -15.58
CA SER A 103 -12.66 9.74 -16.69
C SER A 103 -13.68 8.62 -16.46
N ASP A 104 -14.57 8.77 -15.49
CA ASP A 104 -15.77 7.95 -15.35
C ASP A 104 -16.92 8.44 -16.25
N ALA A 105 -16.74 9.56 -16.96
CA ALA A 105 -17.61 9.95 -18.07
C ALA A 105 -17.13 9.29 -19.38
N GLU A 106 -17.85 8.25 -19.77
CA GLU A 106 -17.82 7.60 -21.08
C GLU A 106 -16.58 6.73 -21.34
N HIS A 107 -16.67 5.44 -20.99
CA HIS A 107 -16.23 4.45 -21.96
C HIS A 107 -17.16 4.56 -23.18
N PRO A 108 -16.78 5.14 -24.33
CA PRO A 108 -17.45 4.73 -25.55
C PRO A 108 -17.18 3.24 -25.66
N THR A 109 -18.25 2.46 -25.75
CA THR A 109 -18.24 1.01 -26.04
C THR A 109 -17.66 0.69 -27.43
N SER A 110 -16.68 1.46 -27.90
CA SER A 110 -16.01 1.40 -29.20
C SER A 110 -14.75 0.53 -29.18
N SER A 111 -14.50 -0.22 -28.11
CA SER A 111 -13.43 -1.23 -28.08
C SER A 111 -13.89 -2.61 -28.61
N TYR A 112 -15.20 -2.84 -28.76
CA TYR A 112 -15.74 -4.09 -29.33
C TYR A 112 -16.23 -3.95 -30.79
N SER A 113 -15.96 -2.83 -31.46
CA SER A 113 -16.33 -2.64 -32.87
C SER A 113 -15.30 -3.21 -33.84
N TRP A 114 -14.01 -3.25 -33.47
CA TRP A 114 -12.95 -3.83 -34.30
C TRP A 114 -13.03 -5.36 -34.39
N TRP A 115 -13.30 -6.05 -33.27
CA TRP A 115 -13.48 -7.51 -33.23
C TRP A 115 -14.71 -8.04 -33.99
N LYS A 116 -15.72 -7.21 -34.27
CA LYS A 116 -16.94 -7.61 -35.02
C LYS A 116 -16.80 -7.46 -36.53
N ARG A 117 -15.74 -6.79 -37.03
CA ARG A 117 -15.53 -6.57 -38.47
C ARG A 117 -14.81 -7.73 -39.16
N GLU A 118 -14.09 -8.57 -38.41
CA GLU A 118 -13.26 -9.66 -38.94
C GLU A 118 -13.95 -11.03 -38.93
N ARG A 119 -15.25 -11.09 -38.59
CA ARG A 119 -15.99 -12.35 -38.39
C ARG A 119 -17.29 -12.45 -39.17
N ASN A 120 -17.39 -11.77 -40.31
CA ASN A 120 -18.43 -12.02 -41.29
C ASN A 120 -17.75 -12.16 -42.66
N PRO A 121 -17.63 -13.39 -43.22
CA PRO A 121 -17.09 -13.60 -44.55
C PRO A 121 -17.97 -12.97 -45.64
#